data_AF-Q84RU7-F1
#
_entry.id   AF-Q84RU7-F1
#
_cell.length_a   1.000
_cell.length_b   1.000
_cell.length_c   1.000
_cell.angle_alpha   90.00
_cell.angle_beta   90.00
_cell.angle_gamma   90.00
#
_symmetry.space_group_name_H-M   'P 1'
#
loop_
_entity.id
_entity.type
_entity.pdbx_description
1 polymer ?
#
loop_
_entity_poly.entity_id
_entity_poly.type
_entity_poly.pdbx_seq_one_letter_code
_entity_poly.pdbx_strand_id
1 'polypeptide(L)'
;MARLAAEDPLVRDEAILDDDDDDVDTDEEESESEDDSGEEFHAEPSKKAVYNKEGILEKLEDIAWPENVDWRHKLTIEHDQGEKVDVNDDLARELAFYTQALDGTRQAFEKLQSMKVRFLRPADYYAEMVKTDAHMHKIKGRLLSEKKKIEEAEERKKAREAKKRAKEVQAQKEKERAKQKKEQIESVKKWRKQRQQGGFAKGNDDGPDLNFEGDEGFKQSKKKRPGVSPGDRSGGLAKKGKQGKNRKSRDSKFGHGGRKGLKKQNTAETTNDFRGFNQMDKSQNKRRKMG
;
A
#
# COMPACT_ATOMS: atom_id res chain seq x y z
N MET A 1 35.74 -22.12 -38.31
CA MET A 1 35.49 -23.55 -38.03
C MET A 1 35.40 -23.74 -36.52
N ALA A 2 34.38 -24.48 -36.07
CA ALA A 2 34.07 -24.92 -34.71
C ALA A 2 33.71 -23.84 -33.65
N ARG A 3 32.41 -23.51 -33.56
CA ARG A 3 31.75 -23.02 -32.34
C ARG A 3 31.09 -24.22 -31.66
N LEU A 4 31.47 -24.50 -30.41
CA LEU A 4 30.84 -25.50 -29.54
C LEU A 4 29.69 -24.84 -28.78
N ALA A 5 28.47 -25.26 -29.10
CA ALA A 5 27.28 -25.03 -28.31
C ALA A 5 27.26 -26.05 -27.15
N ALA A 6 26.99 -25.58 -25.94
CA ALA A 6 26.68 -26.42 -24.79
C ALA A 6 25.26 -26.11 -24.33
N GLU A 7 24.51 -27.20 -24.17
CA GLU A 7 23.06 -27.30 -24.11
C GLU A 7 22.49 -26.92 -22.74
N ASP A 8 21.31 -26.31 -22.79
CA ASP A 8 20.37 -26.08 -21.69
C ASP A 8 19.68 -27.41 -21.32
N PRO A 9 19.62 -27.81 -20.04
CA PRO A 9 18.79 -28.94 -19.64
C PRO A 9 17.53 -28.49 -18.88
N LEU A 10 16.39 -28.87 -19.46
CA LEU A 10 15.26 -29.50 -18.77
C LEU A 10 14.36 -28.58 -17.94
N VAL A 11 13.16 -28.25 -18.46
CA VAL A 11 11.92 -29.07 -18.33
C VAL A 11 11.43 -29.11 -16.88
N ARG A 12 10.29 -28.45 -16.59
CA ARG A 12 8.98 -29.11 -16.50
C ARG A 12 7.91 -28.17 -15.94
N ASP A 13 6.83 -28.06 -16.69
CA ASP A 13 5.55 -27.47 -16.32
C ASP A 13 5.03 -27.98 -14.96
N GLU A 14 4.63 -27.06 -14.10
CA GLU A 14 3.58 -27.28 -13.10
C GLU A 14 2.73 -26.01 -13.10
N ALA A 15 1.58 -26.11 -13.76
CA ALA A 15 0.53 -25.12 -13.79
C ALA A 15 0.09 -24.77 -12.36
N ILE A 16 0.33 -23.54 -11.92
CA ILE A 16 -0.31 -23.02 -10.70
C ILE A 16 -1.66 -22.48 -11.14
N LEU A 17 -2.61 -23.42 -11.10
CA LEU A 17 -4.06 -23.24 -11.11
C LEU A 17 -4.51 -22.22 -10.07
N ASP A 18 -5.43 -21.37 -10.50
CA ASP A 18 -6.59 -20.80 -9.80
C ASP A 18 -6.44 -20.51 -8.30
N ASP A 19 -6.29 -19.22 -8.00
CA ASP A 19 -7.17 -18.56 -7.03
C ASP A 19 -7.63 -17.26 -7.72
N ASP A 20 -8.59 -17.45 -8.64
CA ASP A 20 -9.65 -16.49 -8.91
C ASP A 20 -10.39 -16.24 -7.59
N ASP A 21 -9.95 -15.23 -6.83
CA ASP A 21 -10.86 -14.46 -6.00
C ASP A 21 -10.89 -13.07 -6.62
N ASP A 22 -11.82 -12.96 -7.57
CA ASP A 22 -12.54 -11.75 -7.95
C ASP A 22 -12.99 -10.99 -6.69
N ASP A 23 -12.11 -10.21 -6.06
CA ASP A 23 -12.51 -8.97 -5.41
C ASP A 23 -12.62 -7.90 -6.50
N VAL A 24 -13.51 -8.17 -7.45
CA VAL A 24 -14.26 -7.14 -8.15
C VAL A 24 -15.18 -6.56 -7.07
N ASP A 25 -14.60 -5.70 -6.22
CA ASP A 25 -15.40 -4.80 -5.39
C ASP A 25 -16.07 -3.87 -6.40
N THR A 26 -17.22 -4.37 -6.87
CA THR A 26 -18.29 -3.66 -7.55
C THR A 26 -18.83 -2.73 -6.48
N ASP A 27 -18.02 -1.72 -6.10
CA ASP A 27 -18.55 -0.48 -5.59
C ASP A 27 -19.33 0.07 -6.78
N GLU A 28 -20.62 -0.26 -6.74
CA GLU A 28 -21.66 0.23 -7.62
C GLU A 28 -21.25 1.63 -8.05
N GLU A 29 -20.98 1.74 -9.35
CA GLU A 29 -21.08 3.01 -10.01
C GLU A 29 -22.50 3.51 -9.68
N GLU A 30 -22.65 4.32 -8.64
CA GLU A 30 -23.40 5.56 -8.78
C GLU A 30 -22.63 6.37 -9.83
N SER A 31 -22.74 5.88 -11.07
CA SER A 31 -23.01 6.69 -12.23
C SER A 31 -24.22 7.53 -11.83
N GLU A 32 -23.97 8.62 -11.11
CA GLU A 32 -24.63 9.85 -11.48
C GLU A 32 -24.16 10.10 -12.91
N SER A 33 -24.81 9.41 -13.85
CA SER A 33 -25.15 9.98 -15.12
C SER A 33 -25.96 11.22 -14.78
N GLU A 34 -25.27 12.30 -14.40
CA GLU A 34 -25.67 13.59 -14.92
C GLU A 34 -25.62 13.38 -16.43
N ASP A 35 -26.81 13.08 -16.95
CA ASP A 35 -27.19 13.24 -18.33
C ASP A 35 -26.94 14.71 -18.70
N ASP A 36 -25.65 15.05 -18.79
CA ASP A 36 -25.17 16.18 -19.55
C ASP A 36 -25.11 15.71 -21.01
N SER A 37 -26.26 15.24 -21.50
CA SER A 37 -26.67 15.47 -22.87
C SER A 37 -27.10 16.93 -23.04
N GLY A 38 -26.44 17.86 -22.34
CA GLY A 38 -26.30 19.21 -22.86
C GLY A 38 -25.67 19.03 -24.22
N GLU A 39 -26.50 19.02 -25.26
CA GLU A 39 -26.07 19.31 -26.61
C GLU A 39 -25.16 20.52 -26.46
N GLU A 40 -23.83 20.31 -26.53
CA GLU A 40 -22.92 21.39 -26.77
C GLU A 40 -23.46 21.99 -28.06
N PHE A 41 -24.18 23.11 -27.91
CA PHE A 41 -24.72 23.87 -29.00
C PHE A 41 -23.50 24.52 -29.63
N HIS A 42 -22.67 23.71 -30.28
CA HIS A 42 -21.81 24.14 -31.35
C HIS A 42 -22.78 24.63 -32.40
N ALA A 43 -23.20 25.89 -32.28
CA ALA A 43 -23.94 26.58 -33.30
C ALA A 43 -23.08 26.44 -34.55
N GLU A 44 -23.48 25.51 -35.43
CA GLU A 44 -22.74 25.29 -36.67
C GLU A 44 -22.61 26.65 -37.33
N PRO A 45 -21.40 27.05 -37.76
CA PRO A 45 -21.22 28.33 -38.41
C PRO A 45 -22.21 28.40 -39.56
N SER A 46 -23.13 29.36 -39.49
CA SER A 46 -24.07 29.64 -40.56
C SER A 46 -23.31 29.62 -41.87
N LYS A 47 -23.76 28.84 -42.86
CA LYS A 47 -23.11 28.73 -44.18
C LYS A 47 -22.98 30.07 -44.93
N LYS A 48 -23.57 31.14 -44.37
CA LYS A 48 -23.51 32.53 -44.86
C LYS A 48 -22.57 33.43 -44.04
N ALA A 49 -21.83 32.90 -43.08
CA ALA A 49 -20.89 33.68 -42.28
C ALA A 49 -19.74 34.18 -43.16
N VAL A 50 -19.85 35.42 -43.63
CA VAL A 50 -18.77 36.16 -44.28
C VAL A 50 -17.97 36.85 -43.18
N TYR A 51 -16.64 36.76 -43.23
CA TYR A 51 -15.75 37.47 -42.31
C TYR A 51 -15.85 38.99 -42.55
N ASN A 52 -16.79 39.64 -41.87
CA ASN A 52 -16.94 41.09 -41.88
C ASN A 52 -16.10 41.71 -40.75
N LYS A 53 -14.86 42.04 -41.06
CA LYS A 53 -13.92 42.64 -40.10
C LYS A 53 -14.43 43.97 -39.53
N GLU A 54 -15.06 44.82 -40.34
CA GLU A 54 -15.56 46.13 -39.92
C GLU A 54 -16.68 45.99 -38.90
N GLY A 55 -17.65 45.12 -39.17
CA GLY A 55 -18.75 44.86 -38.24
C GLY A 55 -18.30 44.22 -36.92
N ILE A 56 -17.25 43.40 -36.94
CA ILE A 56 -16.66 42.82 -35.72
C ILE A 56 -16.00 43.91 -34.87
N LEU A 57 -15.28 44.86 -35.49
CA LEU A 57 -14.65 45.97 -34.78
C LEU A 57 -15.68 46.94 -34.19
N GLU A 58 -16.73 47.29 -34.96
CA GLU A 58 -17.84 48.11 -34.46
C GLU A 58 -18.53 47.45 -33.24
N LYS A 59 -18.79 46.15 -33.31
CA LYS A 59 -19.34 45.39 -32.17
C LYS A 59 -18.38 45.29 -30.99
N LEU A 60 -17.08 45.21 -31.25
CA LEU A 60 -16.08 45.22 -30.19
C LEU A 60 -16.08 46.57 -29.47
N GLU A 61 -16.19 47.69 -30.18
CA GLU A 61 -16.29 49.03 -29.59
C GLU A 61 -17.57 49.19 -28.75
N ASP A 62 -18.70 48.63 -29.20
CA ASP A 62 -19.97 48.64 -28.45
C ASP A 62 -19.89 47.89 -27.11
N ILE A 63 -19.15 46.77 -27.06
CA ILE A 63 -19.12 45.83 -25.92
C ILE A 63 -17.89 46.06 -25.02
N ALA A 64 -16.80 46.63 -25.57
CA ALA A 64 -15.54 46.79 -24.86
C ALA A 64 -15.70 47.71 -23.64
N TRP A 65 -14.97 47.35 -22.58
CA TRP A 65 -14.86 48.21 -21.42
C TRP A 65 -14.10 49.49 -21.75
N PRO A 66 -14.48 50.66 -21.18
CA PRO A 66 -13.70 51.88 -21.33
C PRO A 66 -12.24 51.66 -20.89
N GLU A 67 -11.30 52.32 -21.59
CA GLU A 67 -9.87 52.20 -21.30
C GLU A 67 -9.53 52.64 -19.86
N ASN A 68 -10.29 53.59 -19.32
CA ASN A 68 -10.08 54.24 -18.02
C ASN A 68 -10.50 53.38 -16.80
N VAL A 69 -10.89 52.12 -17.00
CA VAL A 69 -11.32 51.24 -15.92
C VAL A 69 -10.11 50.60 -15.23
N ASP A 70 -10.02 50.76 -13.90
CA ASP A 70 -8.97 50.15 -13.09
C ASP A 70 -8.86 48.64 -13.34
N TRP A 71 -7.63 48.13 -13.39
CA TRP A 71 -7.36 46.72 -13.63
C TRP A 71 -8.09 45.78 -12.65
N ARG A 72 -8.36 46.25 -11.43
CA ARG A 72 -9.12 45.50 -10.41
C ARG A 72 -10.53 45.10 -10.85
N HIS A 73 -11.14 45.83 -11.79
CA HIS A 73 -12.45 45.46 -12.34
C HIS A 73 -12.34 44.46 -13.49
N LYS A 74 -11.23 44.49 -14.24
CA LYS A 74 -10.99 43.58 -15.37
C LYS A 74 -10.50 42.22 -14.87
N LEU A 75 -9.54 42.20 -13.94
CA LEU A 75 -8.83 41.01 -13.44
C LEU A 75 -8.24 40.09 -14.54
N THR A 76 -8.18 40.58 -15.78
CA THR A 76 -7.64 39.87 -16.93
C THR A 76 -6.14 40.06 -17.03
N ILE A 77 -5.43 38.99 -17.36
CA ILE A 77 -4.00 39.01 -17.68
C ILE A 77 -3.83 38.26 -18.98
N GLU A 78 -3.17 38.92 -19.93
CA GLU A 78 -2.79 38.33 -21.19
C GLU A 78 -1.45 37.62 -21.00
N HIS A 79 -1.38 36.38 -21.50
CA HIS A 79 -0.18 35.57 -21.47
C HIS A 79 0.20 35.24 -22.91
N ASP A 80 1.42 35.58 -23.30
CA ASP A 80 1.94 35.29 -24.63
C ASP A 80 2.43 33.84 -24.67
N GLN A 81 1.67 32.98 -25.35
CA GLN A 81 2.06 31.58 -25.55
C GLN A 81 3.17 31.51 -26.59
N GLY A 82 4.43 31.52 -26.15
CA GLY A 82 5.58 31.56 -27.04
C GLY A 82 5.76 30.30 -27.90
N GLU A 83 5.61 29.11 -27.32
CA GLU A 83 5.88 27.83 -28.00
C GLU A 83 4.60 27.13 -28.46
N LYS A 84 4.61 26.58 -29.68
CA LYS A 84 3.50 25.78 -30.20
C LYS A 84 3.49 24.43 -29.51
N VAL A 85 2.43 24.14 -28.77
CA VAL A 85 2.22 22.87 -28.09
C VAL A 85 1.53 21.89 -29.04
N ASP A 86 1.90 20.61 -28.99
CA ASP A 86 1.17 19.58 -29.72
C ASP A 86 -0.23 19.41 -29.14
N VAL A 87 -1.25 19.61 -29.98
CA VAL A 87 -2.67 19.56 -29.58
C VAL A 87 -3.09 18.13 -29.23
N ASN A 88 -2.38 17.11 -29.75
CA ASN A 88 -2.72 15.70 -29.55
C ASN A 88 -2.07 15.08 -28.32
N ASP A 89 -1.05 15.71 -27.74
CA ASP A 89 -0.45 15.28 -26.48
C ASP A 89 -1.11 16.04 -25.32
N ASP A 90 -2.07 15.36 -24.69
CA ASP A 90 -2.83 15.93 -23.56
C ASP A 90 -1.92 16.32 -22.39
N LEU A 91 -0.87 15.55 -22.09
CA LEU A 91 0.02 15.87 -20.97
C LEU A 91 0.81 17.15 -21.24
N ALA A 92 1.34 17.32 -22.46
CA ALA A 92 2.03 18.54 -22.85
C ALA A 92 1.07 19.75 -22.88
N ARG A 93 -0.16 19.54 -23.35
CA ARG A 93 -1.22 20.56 -23.38
C ARG A 93 -1.64 21.00 -21.98
N GLU A 94 -1.91 20.07 -21.07
CA GLU A 94 -2.24 20.36 -19.67
C GLU A 94 -1.09 21.08 -18.95
N LEU A 95 0.16 20.70 -19.24
CA LEU A 95 1.32 21.41 -18.71
C LEU A 95 1.39 22.85 -19.22
N ALA A 96 1.07 23.11 -20.48
CA ALA A 96 1.05 24.46 -21.04
C ALA A 96 -0.09 25.32 -20.44
N PHE A 97 -1.27 24.75 -20.23
CA PHE A 97 -2.35 25.44 -19.53
C PHE A 97 -1.97 25.75 -18.09
N TYR A 98 -1.31 24.81 -17.42
CA TYR A 98 -0.79 25.01 -16.08
C TYR A 98 0.25 26.13 -16.01
N THR A 99 1.21 26.17 -16.94
CA THR A 99 2.23 27.24 -16.97
C THR A 99 1.62 28.60 -17.25
N GLN A 100 0.67 28.69 -18.19
CA GLN A 100 -0.09 29.91 -18.47
C GLN A 100 -0.84 30.41 -17.22
N ALA A 101 -1.57 29.52 -16.53
CA ALA A 101 -2.32 29.87 -15.33
C ALA A 101 -1.39 30.32 -14.19
N LEU A 102 -0.24 29.65 -14.04
CA LEU A 102 0.77 29.97 -13.03
C LEU A 102 1.42 31.33 -13.29
N ASP A 103 1.80 31.63 -14.53
CA ASP A 103 2.38 32.92 -14.90
C ASP A 103 1.37 34.07 -14.74
N GLY A 104 0.13 33.86 -15.21
CA GLY A 104 -0.97 34.78 -14.97
C GLY A 104 -1.19 35.05 -13.48
N THR A 105 -1.16 34.01 -12.64
CA THR A 105 -1.30 34.16 -11.19
C THR A 105 -0.16 34.97 -10.57
N ARG A 106 1.09 34.81 -11.04
CA ARG A 106 2.23 35.61 -10.56
C ARG A 106 2.09 37.08 -10.90
N GLN A 107 1.75 37.38 -12.15
CA GLN A 107 1.49 38.76 -12.58
C GLN A 107 0.31 39.39 -11.81
N ALA A 108 -0.74 38.61 -11.54
CA ALA A 108 -1.87 39.07 -10.71
C ALA A 108 -1.42 39.39 -9.29
N PHE A 109 -0.59 38.54 -8.71
CA PHE A 109 -0.07 38.69 -7.35
C PHE A 109 0.72 40.00 -7.20
N GLU A 110 1.62 40.30 -8.14
CA GLU A 110 2.41 41.53 -8.12
C GLU A 110 1.54 42.80 -8.19
N LYS A 111 0.51 42.78 -9.06
CA LYS A 111 -0.47 43.87 -9.17
C LYS A 111 -1.32 44.02 -7.90
N LEU A 112 -1.77 42.92 -7.30
CA LEU A 112 -2.57 42.95 -6.06
C LEU A 112 -1.74 43.43 -4.86
N GLN A 113 -0.46 43.05 -4.81
CA GLN A 113 0.47 43.49 -3.79
C GLN A 113 0.76 45.00 -3.88
N SER A 114 0.94 45.55 -5.09
CA SER A 114 1.15 46.99 -5.29
C SER A 114 -0.08 47.82 -4.90
N MET A 115 -1.29 47.30 -5.17
CA MET A 115 -2.56 47.90 -4.73
C MET A 115 -2.87 47.69 -3.24
N LYS A 116 -2.06 46.91 -2.51
CA LYS A 116 -2.26 46.57 -1.08
C LYS A 116 -3.60 45.89 -0.79
N VAL A 117 -4.12 45.12 -1.73
CA VAL A 117 -5.36 44.35 -1.58
C VAL A 117 -5.05 42.99 -0.95
N ARG A 118 -5.89 42.53 -0.01
CA ARG A 118 -5.77 41.19 0.57
C ARG A 118 -6.23 40.15 -0.45
N PHE A 119 -5.35 39.21 -0.82
CA PHE A 119 -5.64 38.20 -1.84
C PHE A 119 -5.56 36.75 -1.32
N LEU A 120 -4.88 36.50 -0.19
CA LEU A 120 -4.84 35.18 0.44
C LEU A 120 -6.09 34.93 1.26
N ARG A 121 -6.70 33.74 1.11
CA ARG A 121 -7.79 33.27 1.97
C ARG A 121 -7.25 32.99 3.37
N PRO A 122 -7.70 33.71 4.42
CA PRO A 122 -7.31 33.41 5.80
C PRO A 122 -7.80 32.01 6.21
N ALA A 123 -7.03 31.30 7.03
CA ALA A 123 -7.39 29.95 7.50
C ALA A 123 -8.62 29.94 8.42
N ASP A 124 -8.92 31.08 9.06
CA ASP A 124 -10.04 31.26 10.00
C ASP A 124 -11.30 31.82 9.31
N TYR A 125 -11.31 31.90 7.97
CA TYR A 125 -12.46 32.39 7.20
C TYR A 125 -13.22 31.22 6.54
N TYR A 126 -14.21 30.71 7.27
CA TYR A 126 -15.07 29.62 6.84
C TYR A 126 -16.31 30.17 6.11
N ALA A 127 -16.17 30.40 4.80
CA ALA A 127 -17.27 30.73 3.90
C ALA A 127 -17.67 29.51 3.06
N GLU A 128 -18.85 29.57 2.44
CA GLU A 128 -19.29 28.56 1.48
C GLU A 128 -18.29 28.42 0.32
N MET A 129 -17.90 27.19 0.02
CA MET A 129 -16.96 26.84 -1.04
C MET A 129 -17.73 26.20 -2.21
N VAL A 130 -17.18 26.28 -3.42
CA VAL A 130 -17.80 25.70 -4.64
C VAL A 130 -18.13 24.21 -4.48
N LYS A 131 -17.28 23.47 -3.76
CA LYS A 131 -17.49 22.05 -3.44
C LYS A 131 -17.76 21.90 -1.95
N THR A 132 -18.76 21.09 -1.61
CA THR A 132 -19.12 20.81 -0.21
C THR A 132 -18.03 19.98 0.49
N ASP A 133 -17.94 20.11 1.82
CA ASP A 133 -17.00 19.33 2.62
C ASP A 133 -17.26 17.82 2.51
N ALA A 134 -18.53 17.42 2.38
CA ALA A 134 -18.92 16.03 2.17
C ALA A 134 -18.34 15.49 0.85
N HIS A 135 -18.41 16.26 -0.23
CA HIS A 135 -17.82 15.89 -1.51
C HIS A 135 -16.28 15.79 -1.42
N MET A 136 -15.63 16.76 -0.78
CA MET A 136 -14.18 16.71 -0.57
C MET A 136 -13.73 15.55 0.33
N HIS A 137 -14.58 15.14 1.28
CA HIS A 137 -14.32 13.95 2.09
C HIS A 137 -14.37 12.67 1.26
N LYS A 138 -15.31 12.54 0.31
CA LYS A 138 -15.36 11.43 -0.65
C LYS A 138 -14.09 11.37 -1.51
N ILE A 139 -13.66 12.51 -2.07
CA ILE A 139 -12.41 12.59 -2.87
C ILE A 139 -11.19 12.16 -2.02
N LYS A 140 -11.09 12.67 -0.79
CA LYS A 140 -10.00 12.29 0.12
C LYS A 140 -10.03 10.80 0.46
N GLY A 141 -11.23 10.23 0.64
CA GLY A 141 -11.43 8.80 0.83
C GLY A 141 -10.88 7.98 -0.35
N ARG A 142 -11.21 8.37 -1.58
CA ARG A 142 -10.70 7.74 -2.82
C ARG A 142 -9.17 7.80 -2.89
N LEU A 143 -8.57 8.97 -2.69
CA LEU A 143 -7.11 9.14 -2.70
C LEU A 143 -6.39 8.27 -1.64
N LEU A 144 -6.95 8.18 -0.42
CA LEU A 144 -6.40 7.31 0.62
C LEU A 144 -6.56 5.83 0.27
N SER A 145 -7.67 5.43 -0.36
CA SER A 145 -7.90 4.06 -0.81
C SER A 145 -6.92 3.65 -1.91
N GLU A 146 -6.64 4.53 -2.87
CA GLU A 146 -5.66 4.29 -3.95
C GLU A 146 -4.25 4.15 -3.38
N LYS A 147 -3.87 5.06 -2.47
CA LYS A 147 -2.58 4.96 -1.77
C LYS A 147 -2.44 3.63 -1.02
N LYS A 148 -3.49 3.18 -0.32
CA LYS A 148 -3.51 1.89 0.37
C LYS A 148 -3.39 0.71 -0.60
N LYS A 149 -4.08 0.75 -1.76
CA LYS A 149 -3.97 -0.26 -2.81
C LYS A 149 -2.53 -0.36 -3.36
N ILE A 150 -1.86 0.78 -3.57
CA ILE A 150 -0.46 0.84 -4.01
C ILE A 150 0.47 0.24 -2.94
N GLU A 151 0.33 0.68 -1.68
CA GLU A 151 1.12 0.17 -0.55
C GLU A 151 0.95 -1.35 -0.37
N GLU A 152 -0.28 -1.87 -0.43
CA GLU A 152 -0.57 -3.31 -0.35
C GLU A 152 0.04 -4.08 -1.53
N ALA A 153 0.04 -3.52 -2.74
CA ALA A 153 0.68 -4.12 -3.91
C ALA A 153 2.21 -4.19 -3.74
N GLU A 154 2.83 -3.13 -3.20
CA GLU A 154 4.25 -3.09 -2.87
C GLU A 154 4.62 -4.06 -1.73
N GLU A 155 3.82 -4.13 -0.66
CA GLU A 155 4.01 -5.09 0.42
C GLU A 155 3.87 -6.54 -0.07
N ARG A 156 2.90 -6.81 -0.96
CA ARG A 156 2.72 -8.12 -1.58
C ARG A 156 3.93 -8.49 -2.45
N LYS A 157 4.47 -7.56 -3.24
CA LYS A 157 5.71 -7.75 -4.02
C LYS A 157 6.90 -8.04 -3.08
N LYS A 158 7.08 -7.24 -2.03
CA LYS A 158 8.14 -7.42 -1.01
C LYS A 158 8.01 -8.75 -0.28
N ALA A 159 6.80 -9.18 0.07
CA ALA A 159 6.54 -10.47 0.72
C ALA A 159 6.84 -11.65 -0.23
N ARG A 160 6.51 -11.54 -1.52
CA ARG A 160 6.87 -12.54 -2.55
C ARG A 160 8.38 -12.65 -2.70
N GLU A 161 9.09 -11.53 -2.78
CA GLU A 161 10.56 -11.50 -2.86
C GLU A 161 11.23 -12.05 -1.60
N ALA A 162 10.72 -11.70 -0.42
CA ALA A 162 11.19 -12.22 0.85
C ALA A 162 11.00 -13.74 0.94
N LYS A 163 9.87 -14.28 0.46
CA LYS A 163 9.61 -15.73 0.38
C LYS A 163 10.57 -16.42 -0.59
N LYS A 164 10.80 -15.85 -1.78
CA LYS A 164 11.74 -16.39 -2.78
C LYS A 164 13.17 -16.45 -2.22
N ARG A 165 13.63 -15.39 -1.55
CA ARG A 165 14.98 -15.30 -0.97
C ARG A 165 15.10 -15.92 0.42
N ALA A 166 14.02 -16.33 1.08
CA ALA A 166 14.04 -16.80 2.47
C ALA A 166 15.03 -17.95 2.70
N LYS A 167 15.04 -18.95 1.82
CA LYS A 167 15.94 -20.11 1.90
C LYS A 167 17.40 -19.71 1.70
N GLU A 168 17.65 -18.85 0.71
CA GLU A 168 19.00 -18.34 0.43
C GLU A 168 19.53 -17.50 1.59
N VAL A 169 18.72 -16.56 2.11
CA VAL A 169 19.04 -15.72 3.26
C VAL A 169 19.29 -16.57 4.50
N GLN A 170 18.52 -17.63 4.73
CA GLN A 170 18.76 -18.56 5.84
C GLN A 170 20.10 -19.29 5.69
N ALA A 171 20.39 -19.83 4.51
CA ALA A 171 21.65 -20.51 4.22
C ALA A 171 22.86 -19.56 4.32
N GLN A 172 22.74 -18.33 3.83
CA GLN A 172 23.77 -17.29 3.95
C GLN A 172 24.00 -16.90 5.42
N LYS A 173 22.93 -16.70 6.21
CA LYS A 173 23.05 -16.42 7.66
C LYS A 173 23.73 -17.55 8.42
N GLU A 174 23.46 -18.81 8.08
CA GLU A 174 24.13 -19.96 8.70
C GLU A 174 25.62 -20.03 8.32
N LYS A 175 25.96 -19.78 7.05
CA LYS A 175 27.36 -19.67 6.58
C LYS A 175 28.10 -18.53 7.27
N GLU A 176 27.49 -17.36 7.39
CA GLU A 176 28.06 -16.20 8.06
C GLU A 176 28.29 -16.48 9.56
N ARG A 177 27.30 -17.05 10.26
CA ARG A 177 27.46 -17.49 11.66
C ARG A 177 28.57 -18.52 11.83
N ALA A 178 28.71 -19.46 10.90
CA ALA A 178 29.80 -20.44 10.94
C ALA A 178 31.17 -19.77 10.71
N LYS A 179 31.26 -18.80 9.79
CA LYS A 179 32.46 -18.01 9.54
C LYS A 179 32.85 -17.17 10.76
N GLN A 180 31.90 -16.44 11.34
CA GLN A 180 32.10 -15.66 12.56
C GLN A 180 32.57 -16.55 13.73
N LYS A 181 31.97 -17.74 13.91
CA LYS A 181 32.44 -18.70 14.93
C LYS A 181 33.89 -19.16 14.68
N LYS A 182 34.26 -19.44 13.42
CA LYS A 182 35.65 -19.80 13.06
C LYS A 182 36.61 -18.65 13.32
N GLU A 183 36.27 -17.43 12.91
CA GLU A 183 37.06 -16.22 13.15
C GLU A 183 37.23 -15.93 14.65
N GLN A 184 36.19 -16.12 15.47
CA GLN A 184 36.26 -16.02 16.93
C GLN A 184 37.14 -17.13 17.55
N ILE A 185 37.06 -18.36 17.07
CA ILE A 185 37.92 -19.46 17.55
C ILE A 185 39.38 -19.19 17.15
N GLU A 186 39.63 -18.69 15.95
CA GLU A 186 40.97 -18.34 15.47
C GLU A 186 41.55 -17.13 16.21
N SER A 187 40.75 -16.10 16.50
CA SER A 187 41.19 -14.96 17.30
C SER A 187 41.53 -15.38 18.73
N VAL A 188 40.72 -16.23 19.36
CA VAL A 188 41.02 -16.82 20.68
C VAL A 188 42.26 -17.72 20.63
N LYS A 189 42.44 -18.53 19.58
CA LYS A 189 43.65 -19.35 19.39
C LYS A 189 44.90 -18.49 19.18
N LYS A 190 44.82 -17.44 18.36
CA LYS A 190 45.91 -16.46 18.16
C LYS A 190 46.24 -15.75 19.47
N TRP A 191 45.23 -15.31 20.23
CA TRP A 191 45.43 -14.72 21.56
C TRP A 191 46.06 -15.70 22.55
N ARG A 192 45.62 -16.97 22.59
CA ARG A 192 46.26 -18.03 23.41
C ARG A 192 47.70 -18.28 22.99
N LYS A 193 47.99 -18.35 21.69
CA LYS A 193 49.35 -18.54 21.16
C LYS A 193 50.24 -17.33 21.45
N GLN A 194 49.72 -16.11 21.33
CA GLN A 194 50.43 -14.88 21.69
C GLN A 194 50.68 -14.80 23.20
N ARG A 195 49.75 -15.24 24.04
CA ARG A 195 49.96 -15.37 25.49
C ARG A 195 51.03 -16.40 25.84
N GLN A 196 51.13 -17.50 25.08
CA GLN A 196 52.18 -18.51 25.24
C GLN A 196 53.55 -18.06 24.70
N GLN A 197 53.60 -17.36 23.56
CA GLN A 197 54.84 -16.85 22.95
C GLN A 197 55.35 -15.57 23.60
N GLY A 198 54.46 -14.74 24.13
CA GLY A 198 54.78 -13.49 24.81
C GLY A 198 55.36 -13.67 26.21
N GLY A 199 55.81 -14.88 26.56
CA GLY A 199 56.53 -15.14 27.80
C GLY A 199 55.84 -14.54 29.02
N PHE A 200 54.52 -14.73 29.17
CA PHE A 200 53.84 -14.40 30.42
C PHE A 200 54.45 -15.29 31.49
N ALA A 201 55.46 -14.74 32.14
CA ALA A 201 56.24 -15.38 33.16
C ALA A 201 55.26 -15.94 34.17
N LYS A 202 55.44 -17.22 34.46
CA LYS A 202 54.93 -17.91 35.63
C LYS A 202 55.54 -17.21 36.85
N GLY A 203 55.03 -16.03 37.16
CA GLY A 203 55.56 -15.10 38.14
C GLY A 203 54.44 -14.73 39.09
N ASN A 204 54.58 -15.22 40.32
CA ASN A 204 53.86 -14.88 41.53
C ASN A 204 52.33 -15.05 41.54
N ASP A 205 51.89 -15.82 42.54
CA ASP A 205 50.81 -15.42 43.46
C ASP A 205 50.32 -13.98 43.27
N ASP A 206 49.00 -13.79 43.22
CA ASP A 206 48.28 -12.50 43.19
C ASP A 206 47.76 -11.97 41.83
N GLY A 207 47.14 -12.83 41.01
CA GLY A 207 46.30 -12.40 39.86
C GLY A 207 45.14 -13.37 39.65
N PRO A 208 43.89 -12.90 39.45
CA PRO A 208 42.68 -13.59 39.87
C PRO A 208 42.62 -15.00 39.32
N ASP A 209 42.40 -15.93 40.24
CA ASP A 209 42.17 -17.35 40.02
C ASP A 209 41.06 -17.57 38.98
N LEU A 210 41.44 -17.62 37.68
CA LEU A 210 40.56 -18.08 36.61
C LEU A 210 40.62 -19.61 36.57
N ASN A 211 40.18 -20.19 37.69
CA ASN A 211 39.87 -21.58 37.88
C ASN A 211 38.81 -22.00 36.85
N PHE A 212 39.25 -22.57 35.72
CA PHE A 212 38.38 -23.24 34.74
C PHE A 212 38.02 -24.68 35.16
N GLU A 213 38.44 -25.05 36.37
CA GLU A 213 38.15 -26.30 37.09
C GLU A 213 37.46 -25.98 38.44
N GLY A 214 36.57 -24.98 38.42
CA GLY A 214 35.61 -24.73 39.48
C GLY A 214 34.36 -25.58 39.27
N ASP A 215 34.38 -26.81 39.77
CA ASP A 215 33.20 -27.65 40.02
C ASP A 215 32.35 -27.08 41.17
N GLU A 216 32.06 -25.77 41.14
CA GLU A 216 31.12 -25.05 42.01
C GLU A 216 30.79 -23.70 41.34
N GLY A 217 29.79 -23.60 40.44
CA GLY A 217 29.51 -22.25 39.89
C GLY A 217 28.39 -22.03 38.86
N PHE A 218 27.88 -23.06 38.18
CA PHE A 218 26.51 -23.01 37.66
C PHE A 218 25.72 -24.08 38.40
N LYS A 219 25.47 -23.85 39.70
CA LYS A 219 24.20 -24.27 40.29
C LYS A 219 23.13 -23.53 39.49
N GLN A 220 22.81 -24.06 38.30
CA GLN A 220 21.51 -23.94 37.67
C GLN A 220 20.57 -24.14 38.84
N SER A 221 20.02 -23.02 39.33
CA SER A 221 19.12 -23.09 40.45
C SER A 221 17.97 -23.93 39.92
N LYS A 222 18.01 -25.22 40.24
CA LYS A 222 16.87 -26.13 40.22
C LYS A 222 15.95 -25.67 41.36
N LYS A 223 15.67 -24.36 41.44
CA LYS A 223 14.42 -23.83 41.95
C LYS A 223 13.39 -24.33 40.96
N LYS A 224 12.98 -25.58 41.18
CA LYS A 224 11.73 -26.12 40.68
C LYS A 224 10.70 -25.06 41.00
N ARG A 225 10.28 -24.29 40.00
CA ARG A 225 9.11 -23.43 40.15
C ARG A 225 7.96 -24.40 40.43
N PRO A 226 7.34 -24.36 41.62
CA PRO A 226 6.22 -25.26 41.90
C PRO A 226 5.16 -25.03 40.82
N GLY A 227 4.82 -26.08 40.07
CA GLY A 227 3.80 -26.04 39.02
C GLY A 227 4.26 -26.10 37.56
N VAL A 228 5.55 -26.35 37.24
CA VAL A 228 6.02 -26.48 35.84
C VAL A 228 6.72 -27.83 35.61
N SER A 229 6.26 -28.60 34.62
CA SER A 229 6.83 -29.91 34.26
C SER A 229 8.16 -29.77 33.50
N PRO A 230 9.15 -30.66 33.71
CA PRO A 230 10.39 -30.69 32.93
C PRO A 230 10.05 -30.91 31.44
N GLY A 231 10.24 -29.89 30.61
CA GLY A 231 9.88 -29.91 29.18
C GLY A 231 8.96 -28.77 28.73
N ASP A 232 8.37 -28.01 29.66
CA ASP A 232 7.49 -26.90 29.32
C ASP A 232 8.27 -25.59 29.07
N ARG A 233 8.45 -25.25 27.79
CA ARG A 233 9.06 -23.98 27.33
C ARG A 233 8.16 -22.75 27.57
N SER A 234 6.91 -22.93 28.01
CA SER A 234 5.94 -21.84 28.18
C SER A 234 5.94 -21.18 29.57
N GLY A 235 6.91 -21.52 30.43
CA GLY A 235 7.14 -20.81 31.69
C GLY A 235 5.98 -20.88 32.70
N GLY A 236 5.12 -21.89 32.62
CA GLY A 236 3.94 -22.03 33.49
C GLY A 236 2.79 -21.07 33.17
N LEU A 237 2.90 -20.25 32.12
CA LEU A 237 1.87 -19.31 31.69
C LEU A 237 0.82 -19.94 30.76
N ALA A 238 1.13 -21.07 30.11
CA ALA A 238 0.18 -21.71 29.18
C ALA A 238 -1.00 -22.42 29.86
N LYS A 239 -0.94 -22.69 31.17
CA LYS A 239 -1.99 -23.45 31.88
C LYS A 239 -3.10 -22.61 32.52
N LYS A 240 -3.03 -21.27 32.50
CA LYS A 240 -4.04 -20.38 33.13
C LYS A 240 -4.87 -19.51 32.17
N GLY A 241 -4.73 -19.68 30.85
CA GLY A 241 -5.52 -18.94 29.87
C GLY A 241 -6.24 -19.86 28.88
N LYS A 242 -7.53 -20.15 29.11
CA LYS A 242 -8.49 -20.70 28.13
C LYS A 242 -8.04 -21.90 27.25
N GLN A 243 -7.13 -22.75 27.72
CA GLN A 243 -6.93 -24.08 27.16
C GLN A 243 -8.14 -24.96 27.51
N GLY A 244 -9.14 -25.05 26.62
CA GLY A 244 -10.19 -26.06 26.79
C GLY A 244 -11.43 -25.92 25.93
N LYS A 245 -11.95 -24.71 25.71
CA LYS A 245 -13.21 -24.56 24.94
C LYS A 245 -12.99 -24.66 23.43
N ASN A 246 -11.97 -24.00 22.88
CA ASN A 246 -11.71 -24.03 21.43
C ASN A 246 -11.04 -25.31 20.95
N ARG A 247 -10.26 -26.00 21.80
CA ARG A 247 -9.62 -27.27 21.40
C ARG A 247 -10.60 -28.44 21.45
N LYS A 248 -11.48 -28.50 22.47
CA LYS A 248 -12.57 -29.50 22.52
C LYS A 248 -13.62 -29.25 21.43
N SER A 249 -13.96 -27.99 21.11
CA SER A 249 -14.87 -27.69 20.00
C SER A 249 -14.25 -28.00 18.63
N ARG A 250 -12.94 -27.81 18.47
CA ARG A 250 -12.21 -28.20 17.25
C ARG A 250 -12.02 -29.70 17.15
N ASP A 251 -11.68 -30.40 18.23
CA ASP A 251 -11.56 -31.87 18.22
C ASP A 251 -12.92 -32.55 18.01
N SER A 252 -14.03 -31.97 18.48
CA SER A 252 -15.38 -32.46 18.15
C SER A 252 -15.79 -32.15 16.70
N LYS A 253 -15.43 -30.98 16.15
CA LYS A 253 -15.70 -30.65 14.72
C LYS A 253 -14.79 -31.41 13.74
N PHE A 254 -13.52 -31.57 14.07
CA PHE A 254 -12.46 -31.97 13.14
C PHE A 254 -11.72 -33.26 13.53
N GLY A 255 -11.94 -33.84 14.71
CA GLY A 255 -11.17 -34.99 15.21
C GLY A 255 -9.73 -34.61 15.56
N HIS A 256 -9.12 -35.34 16.50
CA HIS A 256 -7.71 -35.17 16.82
C HIS A 256 -6.88 -35.61 15.60
N GLY A 257 -6.20 -34.67 14.94
CA GLY A 257 -5.45 -34.91 13.70
C GLY A 257 -6.12 -34.43 12.41
N GLY A 258 -7.26 -33.74 12.49
CA GLY A 258 -7.99 -33.28 11.31
C GLY A 258 -8.70 -34.44 10.60
N ARG A 259 -9.92 -34.19 10.13
CA ARG A 259 -10.78 -35.24 9.58
C ARG A 259 -10.22 -35.76 8.27
N LYS A 260 -9.50 -36.87 8.36
CA LYS A 260 -9.15 -37.74 7.23
C LYS A 260 -10.41 -38.49 6.78
N GLY A 261 -11.30 -37.81 6.04
CA GLY A 261 -12.37 -38.46 5.28
C GLY A 261 -13.82 -38.12 5.67
N LEU A 262 -14.59 -37.77 4.63
CA LEU A 262 -15.97 -38.23 4.36
C LEU A 262 -17.21 -37.48 4.91
N LYS A 263 -17.13 -36.35 5.63
CA LYS A 263 -18.38 -35.57 5.92
C LYS A 263 -18.91 -34.69 4.78
N LYS A 264 -18.22 -34.63 3.64
CA LYS A 264 -18.68 -34.00 2.40
C LYS A 264 -18.63 -35.00 1.24
N GLN A 265 -19.15 -36.21 1.44
CA GLN A 265 -19.47 -37.08 0.31
C GLN A 265 -20.98 -37.18 0.16
N ASN A 266 -21.44 -36.86 -1.03
CA ASN A 266 -22.81 -37.13 -1.46
C ASN A 266 -22.96 -38.65 -1.49
N THR A 267 -23.88 -39.21 -0.71
CA THR A 267 -24.37 -40.57 -0.94
C THR A 267 -25.21 -40.56 -2.21
N ALA A 268 -25.32 -41.70 -2.91
CA ALA A 268 -26.14 -41.81 -4.13
C ALA A 268 -27.60 -41.33 -3.92
N GLU A 269 -28.10 -41.41 -2.69
CA GLU A 269 -29.41 -40.90 -2.30
C GLU A 269 -29.47 -39.36 -2.18
N THR A 270 -28.36 -38.70 -1.87
CA THR A 270 -28.30 -37.22 -1.72
C THR A 270 -28.03 -36.46 -3.02
N THR A 271 -27.66 -37.15 -4.11
CA THR A 271 -27.33 -36.49 -5.39
C THR A 271 -28.54 -35.84 -6.07
N ASN A 272 -29.77 -36.23 -5.73
CA ASN A 272 -31.02 -35.70 -6.32
C ASN A 272 -32.06 -35.24 -5.29
N ASP A 273 -31.68 -34.97 -4.04
CA ASP A 273 -32.64 -34.53 -3.02
C ASP A 273 -32.87 -33.01 -3.06
N PHE A 274 -33.87 -32.59 -3.84
CA PHE A 274 -34.30 -31.18 -3.92
C PHE A 274 -35.29 -30.77 -2.82
N ARG A 275 -35.60 -31.63 -1.84
CA ARG A 275 -36.63 -31.34 -0.82
C ARG A 275 -36.30 -30.15 0.10
N GLY A 276 -35.05 -29.70 0.13
CA GLY A 276 -34.61 -28.50 0.87
C GLY A 276 -34.64 -27.19 0.08
N PHE A 277 -34.92 -27.22 -1.22
CA PHE A 277 -34.88 -26.04 -2.07
C PHE A 277 -36.20 -25.25 -1.98
N ASN A 278 -36.33 -24.45 -0.92
CA ASN A 278 -37.34 -23.40 -0.88
C ASN A 278 -36.85 -22.20 -1.69
N GLN A 279 -37.29 -22.09 -2.95
CA GLN A 279 -37.42 -20.79 -3.59
C GLN A 279 -38.46 -20.00 -2.80
N MET A 280 -38.00 -19.16 -1.87
CA MET A 280 -38.89 -18.23 -1.20
C MET A 280 -38.45 -16.81 -1.57
N ASP A 281 -39.35 -16.15 -2.27
CA ASP A 281 -39.29 -14.78 -2.74
C ASP A 281 -38.62 -13.82 -1.75
N LYS A 282 -37.65 -13.06 -2.25
CA LYS A 282 -36.81 -12.10 -1.51
C LYS A 282 -37.55 -10.83 -1.04
N SER A 283 -38.88 -10.79 -0.95
CA SER A 283 -39.61 -9.51 -0.81
C SER A 283 -40.26 -9.18 0.55
N GLN A 284 -40.25 -10.04 1.59
CA GLN A 284 -41.16 -9.77 2.74
C GLN A 284 -40.63 -9.80 4.19
N ASN A 285 -39.36 -10.06 4.49
CA ASN A 285 -38.94 -10.19 5.91
C ASN A 285 -37.91 -9.16 6.38
N LYS A 286 -38.38 -7.97 6.78
CA LYS A 286 -37.58 -7.03 7.60
C LYS A 286 -38.23 -6.54 8.90
N ARG A 287 -39.41 -7.02 9.29
CA ARG A 287 -40.06 -6.60 10.56
C ARG A 287 -40.87 -7.71 11.20
N ARG A 288 -40.21 -8.64 11.93
CA ARG A 288 -40.85 -9.52 12.91
C ARG A 288 -39.83 -10.33 13.72
N LYS A 289 -39.24 -9.69 14.74
CA LYS A 289 -39.00 -10.36 16.03
C LYS A 289 -38.78 -9.30 17.12
N MET A 290 -39.90 -8.86 17.67
CA MET A 290 -39.98 -8.55 19.09
C MET A 290 -39.57 -9.81 19.86
N GLY A 291 -38.72 -9.64 20.85
CA GLY A 291 -38.87 -10.40 22.10
C GLY A 291 -40.03 -9.81 22.88
#